data_AF-A0A8S1BFW8-F1
#
_entry.id   AF-A0A8S1BFW8-F1
#
_cell.length_a   1.000
_cell.length_b   1.000
_cell.length_c   1.000
_cell.angle_alpha   90.00
_cell.angle_beta   90.00
_cell.angle_gamma   90.00
#
_symmetry.space_group_name_H-M   'P 1'
#
loop_
_entity.id
_entity.type
_entity.pdbx_description
1 polymer ?
#
loop_
_entity_poly.entity_id
_entity_poly.type
_entity_poly.pdbx_seq_one_letter_code
_entity_poly.pdbx_strand_id
1 'polypeptide(L)' 'MPGCSDRSCDHHKCVFYMAESLRYGGFTGARCDDFSAALVGRCQGPDSLKMGGTKPKTGSSGIFHLDTNAESPLSKF' A
#
# COMPACT_ATOMS: atom_id res chain seq x y z
N MET A 1 -3.08 -11.51 -0.31
CA MET A 1 -2.29 -10.56 -1.14
C MET A 1 -2.24 -11.10 -2.56
N PRO A 2 -2.31 -10.25 -3.59
CA PRO A 2 -2.21 -10.70 -4.98
C PRO A 2 -0.97 -11.56 -5.23
N GLY A 3 -1.13 -12.67 -5.95
CA GLY A 3 -0.04 -13.63 -6.25
C GLY A 3 0.29 -14.63 -5.13
N CYS A 4 -0.36 -14.57 -3.98
CA CYS A 4 -0.14 -15.52 -2.88
C CYS A 4 -1.20 -16.63 -2.82
N SER A 5 -0.75 -17.86 -2.57
CA SER A 5 -1.59 -19.04 -2.35
C SER A 5 -1.70 -19.46 -0.88
N ASP A 6 -0.90 -18.87 0.01
CA ASP A 6 -0.87 -19.20 1.43
C ASP A 6 -0.59 -17.97 2.31
N ARG A 7 -0.81 -18.16 3.61
CA ARG A 7 -0.67 -17.13 4.64
C ARG A 7 0.79 -16.69 4.86
N SER A 8 1.75 -17.56 4.60
CA SER A 8 3.18 -17.23 4.74
C SER A 8 3.62 -16.28 3.63
N CYS A 9 3.19 -16.53 2.39
CA CYS A 9 3.36 -15.61 1.28
C CYS A 9 2.72 -14.26 1.60
N ASP A 10 1.46 -14.25 2.08
CA ASP A 10 0.78 -13.02 2.46
C ASP A 10 1.55 -12.22 3.50
N HIS A 11 2.07 -12.90 4.52
CA HIS A 11 2.87 -12.28 5.58
C HIS A 11 4.15 -11.65 5.02
N HIS A 12 4.87 -12.34 4.14
CA HIS A 12 6.13 -11.83 3.58
C HIS A 12 5.97 -10.69 2.56
N LYS A 13 4.79 -10.52 1.93
CA LYS A 13 4.54 -9.43 0.96
C LYS A 13 4.84 -8.05 1.53
N CYS A 14 4.68 -7.82 2.83
CA CYS A 14 5.02 -6.53 3.46
C CYS A 14 6.50 -6.13 3.27
N VAL A 15 7.42 -7.11 3.33
CA VAL A 15 8.86 -6.87 3.13
C VAL A 15 9.15 -6.52 1.68
N PHE A 16 8.53 -7.21 0.72
CA PHE A 16 8.69 -6.94 -0.70
C PHE A 16 8.15 -5.57 -1.10
N TYR A 17 6.97 -5.18 -0.59
CA TYR A 17 6.43 -3.84 -0.82
C TYR A 17 7.35 -2.75 -0.27
N MET A 18 7.89 -2.93 0.95
CA MET A 18 8.84 -1.97 1.52
C MET A 18 10.11 -1.89 0.69
N ALA A 19 10.71 -3.01 0.31
CA ALA A 19 11.91 -3.05 -0.53
C ALA A 19 11.69 -2.37 -1.89
N GLU A 20 10.57 -2.67 -2.55
CA GLU A 20 10.25 -2.07 -3.86
C GLU A 20 9.96 -0.56 -3.74
N SER A 21 9.28 -0.14 -2.65
CA SER A 21 8.99 1.27 -2.40
C SER A 21 10.24 2.12 -2.23
N LEU A 22 11.35 1.54 -1.75
CA LEU A 22 12.65 2.20 -1.62
C LEU A 22 13.36 2.35 -2.96
N ARG A 23 13.17 1.40 -3.88
CA ARG A 23 13.87 1.36 -5.17
C ARG A 23 13.13 2.12 -6.28
N TYR A 24 11.81 1.94 -6.37
CA TYR A 24 10.99 2.48 -7.45
C TYR A 24 9.86 3.41 -6.97
N GLY A 25 9.40 3.24 -5.72
CA GLY A 25 8.25 3.98 -5.22
C GLY A 25 6.94 3.47 -5.82
N GLY A 26 6.06 4.38 -6.27
CA GLY A 26 4.81 4.02 -6.97
C GLY A 26 3.62 3.65 -6.09
N PHE A 27 3.84 3.21 -4.85
CA PHE A 27 2.77 2.83 -3.92
C PHE A 27 2.01 4.04 -3.34
N THR A 28 1.11 4.64 -4.13
CA THR A 28 0.29 5.77 -3.70
C THR A 28 -1.05 5.27 -3.17
N GLY A 29 -1.27 5.41 -1.86
CA GLY A 29 -2.53 5.08 -1.21
C GLY A 29 -3.47 6.28 -1.13
N ALA A 30 -4.76 6.01 -1.29
CA ALA A 30 -5.85 6.96 -1.12
C ALA A 30 -6.36 6.92 0.33
N ARG A 31 -6.64 8.09 0.91
CA ARG A 31 -7.16 8.19 2.28
C ARG A 31 -8.58 7.63 2.38
N CYS A 32 -8.80 6.81 3.40
CA CYS A 32 -10.10 6.23 3.74
C CYS A 32 -10.58 6.81 5.07
N ASP A 33 -11.90 6.92 5.24
CA ASP A 33 -12.50 7.44 6.47
C ASP A 33 -12.31 6.50 7.65
N ASP A 34 -12.38 5.19 7.39
CA ASP A 34 -12.20 4.14 8.37
C ASP A 34 -11.65 2.84 7.77
N PHE A 35 -11.46 1.83 8.63
CA PHE A 35 -10.94 0.52 8.26
C PHE A 35 -11.91 -0.27 7.38
N SER A 36 -13.22 -0.16 7.62
CA SER A 36 -14.23 -0.87 6.83
C SER A 36 -14.25 -0.36 5.39
N ALA A 37 -14.13 0.95 5.18
CA ALA A 37 -13.98 1.59 3.88
C ALA A 37 -12.71 1.12 3.16
N ALA A 38 -11.59 1.04 3.89
CA ALA A 38 -10.32 0.54 3.35
C ALA A 38 -10.41 -0.92 2.90
N LEU A 39 -11.03 -1.81 3.69
CA LEU A 39 -11.15 -3.23 3.35
C LEU A 39 -11.86 -3.49 2.02
N VAL A 40 -12.79 -2.62 1.63
CA VAL A 40 -13.55 -2.73 0.36
C VAL A 40 -13.08 -1.73 -0.70
N GLY A 41 -11.97 -1.03 -0.48
CA GLY A 41 -11.40 -0.05 -1.40
C GLY A 41 -12.27 1.17 -1.67
N ARG A 42 -13.21 1.52 -0.78
CA ARG A 42 -14.11 2.67 -0.92
C ARG A 42 -13.54 3.90 -0.22
N CYS A 43 -12.48 4.46 -0.79
CA CYS A 43 -11.75 5.58 -0.19
C CYS A 43 -12.03 6.85 -0.99
N GLN A 44 -12.75 7.80 -0.37
CA GLN A 44 -13.19 9.05 -1.00
C GLN A 44 -12.43 10.29 -0.47
N GLY A 45 -11.41 10.08 0.36
CA GLY A 45 -10.64 11.17 0.93
C GLY A 45 -9.80 11.91 -0.14
N PRO A 46 -9.63 13.23 -0.03
CA PRO A 46 -8.86 14.02 -0.99
C PRO A 46 -7.35 13.80 -0.88
N ASP A 47 -6.90 13.20 0.22
CA ASP A 47 -5.48 13.02 0.51
C ASP A 47 -4.95 11.71 -0.06
N SER A 48 -3.67 11.74 -0.44
CA SER A 48 -2.91 10.54 -0.77
C SER A 48 -1.58 10.51 -0.03
N LEU A 49 -1.07 9.30 0.24
CA LEU A 49 0.23 9.09 0.84
C LEU A 49 0.98 7.99 0.13
N LYS A 50 2.29 8.17 -0.01
CA LYS A 50 3.17 7.12 -0.52
C LYS A 50 3.48 6.13 0.59
N MET A 51 3.14 4.86 0.42
CA MET A 51 3.58 3.79 1.32
C MET A 51 5.09 3.57 1.15
N GLY A 52 5.79 3.34 2.28
CA GLY A 52 7.22 3.07 2.29
C GLY A 52 8.07 4.23 1.75
N GLY A 53 9.18 3.95 1.07
CA GLY A 53 10.10 4.94 0.52
C GLY A 53 11.04 5.60 1.55
N THR A 54 11.96 6.44 1.07
CA THR A 54 13.08 6.97 1.87
C THR A 54 12.76 8.23 2.69
N LYS A 55 11.67 8.93 2.36
CA LYS A 55 11.25 10.15 3.05
C LYS A 55 10.21 9.84 4.13
N PRO A 56 10.38 10.28 5.39
CA PRO A 56 9.36 10.13 6.42
C PRO A 56 8.12 10.98 6.11
N LYS A 57 6.96 10.56 6.65
CA LYS A 57 5.66 11.22 6.45
C LYS A 57 5.25 11.94 7.74
N THR A 58 6.18 12.68 8.33
CA THR A 58 6.00 13.35 9.62
C THR A 58 4.78 14.26 9.57
N GLY A 59 3.91 14.16 10.57
CA GLY A 59 2.66 14.91 10.65
C GLY A 59 1.49 14.35 9.82
N SER A 60 1.73 13.33 8.99
CA SER A 60 0.65 12.61 8.29
C SER A 60 0.19 11.39 9.10
N SER A 61 -1.11 11.16 9.17
CA SER A 61 -1.71 10.01 9.85
C SER A 61 -3.06 9.65 9.20
N GLY A 62 -3.55 8.44 9.50
CA GLY A 62 -4.83 7.94 8.98
C GLY A 62 -4.70 6.57 8.34
N ILE A 63 -5.81 6.10 7.76
CA ILE A 63 -5.90 4.82 7.05
C ILE A 63 -5.87 5.11 5.54
N PHE A 64 -5.01 4.38 4.83
CA PHE A 64 -4.84 4.53 3.39
C PHE A 64 -4.95 3.17 2.72
N HIS A 65 -5.67 3.11 1.62
CA HIS A 65 -5.82 1.93 0.78
C HIS A 65 -5.05 2.10 -0.52
N LEU A 66 -4.37 1.05 -0.98
CA LEU A 66 -3.86 0.94 -2.33
C LEU A 66 -3.97 -0.50 -2.81
N ASP A 67 -4.04 -0.65 -4.13
CA ASP A 67 -3.94 -1.95 -4.77
C ASP A 67 -2.51 -2.23 -5.23
N THR A 68 -2.15 -3.51 -5.27
CA THR A 68 -0.85 -3.98 -5.76
C THR A 68 -1.02 -5.00 -6.88
N ASN A 69 0.02 -5.19 -7.67
CA ASN A 69 0.11 -6.29 -8.63
C ASN A 69 0.49 -7.59 -7.93
N ALA A 70 0.25 -8.71 -8.61
CA ALA A 70 0.66 -10.03 -8.13
C ALA A 70 2.19 -10.19 -8.12
N GLU A 71 2.86 -9.60 -9.11
CA GLU A 71 4.30 -9.68 -9.36
C GLU A 71 4.92 -8.29 -9.53
N SER A 72 6.26 -8.22 -9.42
CA SER A 72 7.00 -6.96 -9.60
C SER A 72 6.89 -6.43 -11.04
N PRO A 73 6.66 -5.12 -11.26
CA PRO A 73 6.49 -4.08 -10.25
C PRO A 73 5.17 -4.25 -9.47
N LEU A 74 5.27 -4.37 -8.15
CA LEU A 74 4.15 -4.60 -7.24
C LEU A 74 3.28 -3.35 -7.10
N SER A 75 3.85 -2.15 -7.28
CA SER A 75 3.08 -0.91 -7.33
C SER A 75 2.18 -0.82 -8.57
N LYS A 76 1.00 -0.22 -8.41
CA LYS A 76 0.10 0.16 -9.51
C LYS A 76 0.19 1.67 -9.77
N PHE A 77 0.17 2.05 -11.04
CA PHE A 77 0.15 3.44 -11.50
C PHE A 77 -1.28 3.97 -11.56
#